data_AF-A0A932FUK5-F1
#
_entry.id   AF-A0A932FUK5-F1
#
_cell.length_a   1.000
_cell.length_b   1.000
_cell.length_c   1.000
_cell.angle_alpha   90.00
_cell.angle_beta   90.00
_cell.angle_gamma   90.00
#
_symmetry.space_group_name_H-M   'P 1'
#
loop_
_entity.id
_entity.type
_entity.pdbx_description
1 polymer ?
#
loop_
_entity_poly.entity_id
_entity_poly.type
_entity_poly.pdbx_seq_one_letter_code
_entity_poly.pdbx_strand_id
1 'polypeptide(L)'
;MELGRLERPTAEQFQGSRKLLLVPLLLAPPQPPEGLAPLLLRYWEQVRQQVDNLTRRLGSPGHVYHEGLHQGGDPDLAVLEKFNPLVVPLVRAWCGAGARMEATDDWALTEEVMDWQRCLLIGLMSQKVTRLVQDNYEDASRRRYDHIARRIDETLKSQELGILLIGEDHRVQFPSDIQVFYVAPPALDEVHRWLRDRRAEAARAQESREQQASRGDAETMPPQDQGEQPDLAGA
;
A
#
# COMPACT_ATOMS: atom_id res chain seq x y z
N MET A 1 -28.06 -29.01 9.40
CA MET A 1 -27.26 -28.57 8.25
C MET A 1 -25.83 -28.99 8.53
N GLU A 2 -25.34 -29.99 7.81
CA GLU A 2 -23.97 -30.51 7.98
C GLU A 2 -22.97 -29.53 7.35
N LEU A 3 -21.91 -29.22 8.10
CA LEU A 3 -20.79 -28.40 7.64
C LEU A 3 -20.03 -29.17 6.55
N GLY A 4 -19.89 -28.55 5.38
CA GLY A 4 -19.19 -29.12 4.22
C GLY A 4 -17.77 -29.57 4.58
N ARG A 5 -17.49 -30.85 4.32
CA ARG A 5 -16.13 -31.42 4.38
C ARG A 5 -15.23 -30.64 3.42
N LEU A 6 -14.25 -29.92 3.97
CA LEU A 6 -13.11 -29.43 3.21
C LEU A 6 -12.27 -30.66 2.82
N GLU A 7 -12.37 -31.09 1.57
CA GLU A 7 -11.48 -32.10 1.02
C GLU A 7 -10.04 -31.59 1.07
N ARG A 8 -9.13 -32.37 1.66
CA ARG A 8 -7.71 -32.04 1.68
C ARG A 8 -7.19 -32.16 0.24
N PRO A 9 -6.56 -31.11 -0.32
CA PRO A 9 -6.01 -31.17 -1.67
C PRO A 9 -4.98 -32.31 -1.77
N THR A 10 -5.08 -33.11 -2.84
CA THR A 10 -4.18 -34.26 -3.09
C THR A 10 -2.81 -33.77 -3.58
N ALA A 11 -1.75 -34.51 -3.25
CA ALA A 11 -0.36 -34.15 -3.58
C ALA A 11 -0.08 -33.96 -5.09
N GLU A 12 -0.91 -34.56 -5.95
CA GLU A 12 -0.87 -34.40 -7.41
C GLU A 12 -1.22 -32.98 -7.86
N GLN A 13 -2.01 -32.21 -7.09
CA GLN A 13 -2.35 -30.82 -7.39
C GLN A 13 -1.16 -29.87 -7.27
N PHE A 14 -0.06 -30.31 -6.68
CA PHE A 14 1.14 -29.50 -6.47
C PHE A 14 2.32 -29.89 -7.38
N GLN A 15 2.17 -30.92 -8.23
CA GLN A 15 3.16 -31.19 -9.27
C GLN A 15 3.01 -30.15 -10.39
N GLY A 16 4.08 -29.39 -10.68
CA GLY A 16 4.04 -28.34 -11.70
C GLY A 16 3.52 -26.98 -11.23
N SER A 17 3.20 -26.83 -9.93
CA SER A 17 2.65 -25.57 -9.40
C SER A 17 3.65 -24.42 -9.55
N ARG A 18 3.13 -23.30 -10.02
CA ARG A 18 3.84 -22.01 -10.06
C ARG A 18 4.03 -21.51 -8.63
N LYS A 19 5.12 -20.78 -8.37
CA LYS A 19 5.42 -20.29 -7.03
C LYS A 19 5.58 -18.78 -7.07
N LEU A 20 5.06 -18.10 -6.06
CA LEU A 20 5.15 -16.64 -5.96
C LEU A 20 5.61 -16.25 -4.56
N LEU A 21 6.73 -15.55 -4.45
CA LEU A 21 7.14 -14.88 -3.22
C LEU A 21 6.43 -13.53 -3.18
N LEU A 22 5.52 -13.34 -2.24
CA LEU A 22 4.76 -12.11 -2.10
C LEU A 22 5.39 -11.22 -1.02
N VAL A 23 5.88 -10.06 -1.43
CA VAL A 23 6.64 -9.12 -0.62
C VAL A 23 5.81 -7.83 -0.48
N PRO A 24 5.48 -7.40 0.74
CA PRO A 24 4.84 -6.11 0.97
C PRO A 24 5.67 -4.95 0.41
N LEU A 25 5.04 -4.13 -0.43
CA LEU A 25 5.69 -2.98 -1.03
C LEU A 25 5.63 -1.79 -0.05
N LEU A 26 6.80 -1.43 0.51
CA LEU A 26 6.94 -0.24 1.33
C LEU A 26 7.65 0.88 0.56
N LEU A 27 6.97 2.02 0.42
CA LEU A 27 7.51 3.21 -0.23
C LEU A 27 7.91 4.25 0.81
N ALA A 28 9.06 4.89 0.59
CA ALA A 28 9.42 6.09 1.32
C ALA A 28 8.65 7.29 0.72
N PRO A 29 7.97 8.12 1.53
CA PRO A 29 7.43 9.37 1.01
C PRO A 29 8.58 10.33 0.62
N PRO A 30 8.35 11.34 -0.24
CA PRO A 30 9.39 12.26 -0.69
C PRO A 30 10.16 12.97 0.44
N GLN A 31 9.50 13.18 1.57
CA GLN A 31 10.09 13.71 2.80
C GLN A 31 9.75 12.76 3.95
N PRO A 32 10.53 11.69 4.17
CA PRO A 32 10.26 10.73 5.22
C PRO A 32 10.45 11.38 6.59
N PRO A 33 9.54 11.17 7.56
CA PRO A 33 9.77 11.69 8.89
C PRO A 33 11.00 11.04 9.53
N GLU A 34 11.65 11.79 10.41
CA GLU A 34 12.86 11.32 11.09
C GLU A 34 12.62 9.98 11.81
N GLY A 35 13.51 9.02 11.55
CA GLY A 35 13.44 7.65 12.07
C GLY A 35 12.82 6.62 11.12
N LEU A 36 12.10 7.01 10.07
CA LEU A 36 11.50 6.05 9.12
C LEU A 36 12.54 5.40 8.19
N ALA A 37 13.51 6.17 7.70
CA ALA A 37 14.47 5.65 6.71
C ALA A 37 15.29 4.44 7.23
N PRO A 38 15.84 4.43 8.47
CA PRO A 38 16.50 3.24 9.02
C PRO A 38 15.58 2.02 9.13
N LEU A 39 14.29 2.22 9.45
CA LEU A 39 13.30 1.13 9.50
C LEU A 39 13.09 0.51 8.12
N LEU A 40 12.93 1.33 7.09
CA LEU A 40 12.76 0.85 5.71
C LEU A 40 14.01 0.14 5.19
N LEU A 41 15.21 0.64 5.48
CA LEU A 41 16.47 -0.03 5.11
C LEU A 41 16.57 -1.41 5.77
N ARG A 42 16.26 -1.51 7.06
CA ARG A 42 16.24 -2.79 7.78
C ARG A 42 15.17 -3.74 7.24
N TYR A 43 14.00 -3.22 6.90
CA TYR A 43 12.94 -3.99 6.24
C TYR A 43 13.45 -4.64 4.95
N TRP A 44 13.99 -3.84 4.02
CA TRP A 44 14.46 -4.35 2.74
C TRP A 44 15.64 -5.32 2.88
N GLU A 45 16.53 -5.11 3.85
CA GLU A 45 17.61 -6.05 4.14
C GLU A 45 17.07 -7.39 4.67
N GLN A 46 16.05 -7.39 5.54
CA GLN A 46 15.42 -8.63 6.01
C GLN A 46 14.61 -9.32 4.91
N VAL A 47 13.93 -8.56 4.03
CA VAL A 47 13.29 -9.11 2.82
C VAL A 47 14.32 -9.85 1.98
N ARG A 48 15.46 -9.22 1.69
CA ARG A 48 16.55 -9.85 0.93
C ARG A 48 16.97 -11.18 1.54
N GLN A 49 17.23 -11.21 2.85
CA GLN A 49 17.64 -12.42 3.55
C GLN A 49 16.58 -13.53 3.50
N GLN A 50 15.29 -13.18 3.67
CA GLN A 50 14.21 -14.16 3.59
C GLN A 50 14.01 -14.70 2.17
N VAL A 51 14.04 -13.82 1.16
CA VAL A 51 13.98 -14.22 -0.25
C VAL A 51 15.15 -15.15 -0.59
N ASP A 52 16.38 -14.79 -0.21
CA ASP A 52 17.57 -15.61 -0.44
C ASP A 52 17.46 -17.01 0.21
N ASN A 53 16.84 -17.10 1.38
CA ASN A 53 16.62 -18.38 2.06
C ASN A 53 15.55 -19.23 1.35
N LEU A 54 14.48 -18.59 0.84
CA LEU A 54 13.43 -19.27 0.11
C LEU A 54 13.90 -19.75 -1.27
N THR A 55 14.65 -18.93 -2.00
CA THR A 55 15.16 -19.26 -3.35
C THR A 55 16.16 -20.43 -3.31
N ARG A 56 16.95 -20.59 -2.23
CA ARG A 56 17.78 -21.80 -2.02
C ARG A 56 16.98 -23.11 -2.00
N ARG A 57 15.70 -23.05 -1.62
CA ARG A 57 14.81 -24.23 -1.51
C ARG A 57 13.88 -24.37 -2.71
N LEU A 58 13.46 -23.25 -3.28
CA LEU A 58 12.41 -23.19 -4.31
C LEU A 58 12.97 -23.01 -5.73
N GLY A 59 14.26 -22.67 -5.87
CA GLY A 59 14.92 -22.33 -7.13
C GLY A 59 15.13 -20.81 -7.27
N SER A 60 15.92 -20.43 -8.27
CA SER A 60 16.10 -19.02 -8.62
C SER A 60 14.82 -18.43 -9.21
N PRO A 61 14.49 -17.15 -8.93
CA PRO A 61 13.33 -16.50 -9.51
C PRO A 61 13.55 -16.27 -11.02
N GLY A 62 12.53 -16.57 -11.83
CA GLY A 62 12.49 -16.27 -13.25
C GLY A 62 11.87 -14.91 -13.55
N HIS A 63 11.04 -14.39 -12.64
CA HIS A 63 10.26 -13.16 -12.84
C HIS A 63 10.26 -12.29 -11.58
N VAL A 64 10.31 -10.97 -11.79
CA VAL A 64 10.08 -9.94 -10.78
C VAL A 64 8.93 -9.06 -11.25
N TYR A 65 7.94 -8.91 -10.38
CA TYR A 65 6.74 -8.10 -10.56
C TYR A 65 6.76 -7.02 -9.50
N HIS A 66 6.56 -5.76 -9.87
CA HIS A 66 6.48 -4.66 -8.92
C HIS A 66 5.30 -3.78 -9.27
N GLU A 67 4.35 -3.64 -8.33
CA GLU A 67 3.17 -2.80 -8.50
C GLU A 67 3.53 -1.37 -8.94
N GLY A 68 2.83 -0.85 -9.94
CA GLY A 68 3.04 0.49 -10.49
C GLY A 68 4.02 0.57 -11.67
N LEU A 69 4.47 -0.56 -12.21
CA LEU A 69 5.36 -0.63 -13.38
C LEU A 69 4.62 -1.17 -14.62
N HIS A 70 4.85 -0.55 -15.79
CA HIS A 70 3.97 -0.67 -16.97
C HIS A 70 4.65 -1.19 -18.25
N GLN A 71 5.98 -1.19 -18.34
CA GLN A 71 6.70 -1.45 -19.61
C GLN A 71 7.55 -2.74 -19.61
N GLY A 72 7.96 -3.22 -18.45
CA GLY A 72 8.93 -4.30 -18.24
C GLY A 72 10.37 -3.87 -18.53
N GLY A 73 11.33 -4.70 -18.09
CA GLY A 73 12.75 -4.55 -18.41
C GLY A 73 13.41 -3.25 -17.92
N ASP A 74 14.39 -2.75 -18.69
CA ASP A 74 15.21 -1.58 -18.35
C ASP A 74 14.44 -0.25 -18.18
N PRO A 75 13.41 0.07 -19.00
CA PRO A 75 12.61 1.28 -18.80
C PRO A 75 12.01 1.35 -17.40
N ASP A 76 11.45 0.24 -16.90
CA ASP A 76 10.84 0.20 -15.57
C ASP A 76 11.89 0.23 -14.46
N LEU A 77 13.11 -0.28 -14.68
CA LEU A 77 14.21 -0.11 -13.72
C LEU A 77 14.57 1.38 -13.52
N ALA A 78 14.58 2.17 -14.61
CA ALA A 78 14.85 3.60 -14.54
C ALA A 78 13.71 4.39 -13.86
N VAL A 79 12.46 3.93 -14.01
CA VAL A 79 11.31 4.47 -13.26
C VAL A 79 11.47 4.16 -11.76
N LEU A 80 11.86 2.92 -11.43
CA LEU A 80 12.02 2.45 -10.06
C LEU A 80 13.10 3.22 -9.29
N GLU A 81 14.18 3.63 -9.95
CA GLU A 81 15.23 4.48 -9.34
C GLU A 81 14.70 5.82 -8.81
N LYS A 82 13.65 6.37 -9.43
CA LYS A 82 13.03 7.62 -9.00
C LYS A 82 11.90 7.37 -8.01
N PHE A 83 11.14 6.31 -8.21
CA PHE A 83 9.91 6.03 -7.48
C PHE A 83 10.14 5.27 -6.16
N ASN A 84 11.03 4.27 -6.18
CA ASN A 84 11.35 3.44 -5.02
C ASN A 84 12.85 3.05 -5.01
N PRO A 85 13.76 4.01 -4.77
CA PRO A 85 15.20 3.77 -4.85
C PRO A 85 15.71 2.70 -3.87
N LEU A 86 15.00 2.48 -2.76
CA LEU A 86 15.40 1.53 -1.72
C LEU A 86 15.37 0.07 -2.20
N VAL A 87 14.48 -0.26 -3.14
CA VAL A 87 14.33 -1.63 -3.62
C VAL A 87 15.19 -1.95 -4.84
N VAL A 88 15.70 -0.92 -5.54
CA VAL A 88 16.50 -1.07 -6.77
C VAL A 88 17.68 -2.03 -6.61
N PRO A 89 18.49 -1.99 -5.53
CA PRO A 89 19.60 -2.93 -5.38
C PRO A 89 19.16 -4.39 -5.36
N LEU A 90 18.02 -4.69 -4.72
CA LEU A 90 17.44 -6.05 -4.67
C LEU A 90 16.95 -6.48 -6.05
N VAL A 91 16.17 -5.62 -6.71
CA VAL A 91 15.63 -5.91 -8.05
C VAL A 91 16.76 -6.13 -9.05
N ARG A 92 17.79 -5.28 -9.05
CA ARG A 92 18.98 -5.46 -9.90
C ARG A 92 19.71 -6.77 -9.60
N ALA A 93 19.81 -7.17 -8.33
CA ALA A 93 20.43 -8.45 -7.98
C ALA A 93 19.63 -9.64 -8.52
N TRP A 94 18.30 -9.62 -8.39
CA TRP A 94 17.45 -10.68 -8.95
C TRP A 94 17.50 -10.71 -10.47
N CYS A 95 17.48 -9.56 -11.13
CA CYS A 95 17.62 -9.49 -12.58
C CYS A 95 19.01 -9.96 -13.05
N GLY A 96 20.07 -9.59 -12.34
CA GLY A 96 21.43 -10.08 -12.60
C GLY A 96 21.57 -11.59 -12.40
N ALA A 97 20.73 -12.19 -11.57
CA ALA A 97 20.64 -13.64 -11.37
C ALA A 97 19.75 -14.36 -12.40
N GLY A 98 19.20 -13.64 -13.38
CA GLY A 98 18.42 -14.19 -14.50
C GLY A 98 16.92 -13.91 -14.44
N ALA A 99 16.41 -13.20 -13.43
CA ALA A 99 15.01 -12.84 -13.37
C ALA A 99 14.67 -11.73 -14.38
N ARG A 100 13.50 -11.81 -15.01
CA ARG A 100 12.99 -10.77 -15.89
C ARG A 100 12.06 -9.84 -15.12
N MET A 101 12.21 -8.54 -15.35
CA MET A 101 11.25 -7.58 -14.82
C MET A 101 10.05 -7.50 -15.74
N GLU A 102 8.90 -7.93 -15.24
CA GLU A 102 7.63 -7.98 -15.97
C GLU A 102 6.79 -6.73 -15.67
N ALA A 103 6.14 -6.20 -16.71
CA ALA A 103 5.09 -5.19 -16.52
C ALA A 103 3.92 -5.80 -15.75
N THR A 104 3.52 -5.15 -14.67
CA THR A 104 2.39 -5.60 -13.83
C THR A 104 1.13 -4.80 -14.07
N ASP A 105 1.28 -3.51 -14.37
CA ASP A 105 0.19 -2.55 -14.44
C ASP A 105 -0.05 -2.05 -15.86
N ASP A 106 -1.24 -1.50 -16.05
CA ASP A 106 -1.60 -0.68 -17.20
C ASP A 106 -1.62 0.80 -16.78
N TRP A 107 -1.07 1.66 -17.63
CA TRP A 107 -0.92 3.08 -17.33
C TRP A 107 -2.28 3.75 -17.12
N ALA A 108 -3.25 3.49 -18.01
CA ALA A 108 -4.57 4.10 -17.94
C ALA A 108 -5.36 3.63 -16.70
N LEU A 109 -5.28 2.34 -16.36
CA LEU A 109 -5.87 1.82 -15.11
C LEU A 109 -5.22 2.43 -13.87
N THR A 110 -3.90 2.62 -13.88
CA THR A 110 -3.17 3.23 -12.77
C THR A 110 -3.58 4.69 -12.59
N GLU A 111 -3.62 5.48 -13.67
CA GLU A 111 -4.05 6.88 -13.64
C GLU A 111 -5.49 7.02 -13.12
N GLU A 112 -6.42 6.22 -13.62
CA GLU A 112 -7.82 6.23 -13.19
C GLU A 112 -7.94 5.98 -11.67
N VAL A 113 -7.24 4.95 -11.16
CA VAL A 113 -7.21 4.66 -9.71
C VAL A 113 -6.61 5.83 -8.91
N MET A 114 -5.51 6.41 -9.38
CA MET A 114 -4.85 7.53 -8.70
C MET A 114 -5.72 8.78 -8.66
N ASP A 115 -6.42 9.10 -9.74
CA ASP A 115 -7.29 10.27 -9.79
C ASP A 115 -8.51 10.11 -8.88
N TRP A 116 -9.15 8.94 -8.87
CA TRP A 116 -10.21 8.67 -7.91
C TRP A 116 -9.71 8.72 -6.46
N GLN A 117 -8.53 8.18 -6.19
CA GLN A 117 -7.92 8.26 -4.86
C GLN A 117 -7.63 9.70 -4.44
N ARG A 118 -7.12 10.55 -5.33
CA ARG A 118 -6.90 11.99 -5.07
C ARG A 118 -8.22 12.70 -4.72
N CYS A 119 -9.30 12.38 -5.44
CA CYS A 119 -10.63 12.91 -5.12
C CYS A 119 -11.14 12.47 -3.75
N LEU A 120 -10.77 11.29 -3.26
CA LEU A 120 -11.09 10.87 -1.89
C LEU A 120 -10.26 11.65 -0.86
N LEU A 121 -8.96 11.82 -1.13
CA LEU A 121 -8.02 12.48 -0.22
C LEU A 121 -8.27 13.98 -0.02
N ILE A 122 -8.82 14.68 -1.02
CA ILE A 122 -9.12 16.12 -0.89
C ILE A 122 -10.27 16.41 0.09
N GLY A 123 -11.13 15.41 0.37
CA GLY A 123 -12.31 15.57 1.22
C GLY A 123 -13.47 16.25 0.49
N LEU A 124 -14.50 15.47 0.14
CA LEU A 124 -15.66 15.95 -0.61
C LEU A 124 -16.82 16.30 0.32
N MET A 125 -17.45 17.47 0.11
CA MET A 125 -18.57 17.94 0.95
C MET A 125 -19.89 17.20 0.66
N SER A 126 -20.13 16.85 -0.60
CA SER A 126 -21.38 16.21 -1.02
C SER A 126 -21.31 14.70 -0.78
N GLN A 127 -22.21 14.17 0.04
CA GLN A 127 -22.33 12.73 0.27
C GLN A 127 -22.64 11.94 -1.00
N LYS A 128 -23.46 12.50 -1.90
CA LYS A 128 -23.76 11.86 -3.19
C LYS A 128 -22.50 11.75 -4.06
N VAL A 129 -21.70 12.80 -4.13
CA VAL A 129 -20.46 12.80 -4.92
C VAL A 129 -19.42 11.90 -4.27
N THR A 130 -19.33 11.90 -2.94
CA THR A 130 -18.44 10.99 -2.18
C THR A 130 -18.70 9.54 -2.53
N ARG A 131 -19.96 9.10 -2.52
CA ARG A 131 -20.32 7.73 -2.91
C ARG A 131 -19.94 7.42 -4.36
N LEU A 132 -20.24 8.32 -5.29
CA LEU A 132 -19.88 8.13 -6.69
C LEU A 132 -18.36 7.93 -6.86
N VAL A 133 -17.54 8.77 -6.20
CA VAL A 133 -16.08 8.65 -6.26
C VAL A 133 -15.60 7.34 -5.61
N GLN A 134 -16.20 6.93 -4.47
CA GLN A 134 -15.89 5.65 -3.83
C GLN A 134 -16.19 4.45 -4.75
N ASP A 135 -17.39 4.41 -5.35
CA ASP A 135 -17.80 3.31 -6.23
C ASP A 135 -16.87 3.20 -7.45
N ASN A 136 -16.50 4.33 -8.06
CA ASN A 136 -15.57 4.35 -9.19
C ASN A 136 -14.13 3.99 -8.77
N TYR A 137 -13.67 4.44 -7.60
CA TYR A 137 -12.37 4.05 -7.05
C TYR A 137 -12.30 2.53 -6.85
N GLU A 138 -13.34 1.93 -6.26
CA GLU A 138 -13.39 0.49 -6.01
C GLU A 138 -13.43 -0.32 -7.30
N ASP A 139 -14.20 0.13 -8.30
CA ASP A 139 -14.27 -0.53 -9.60
C ASP A 139 -12.94 -0.44 -10.37
N ALA A 140 -12.35 0.75 -10.47
CA ALA A 140 -11.05 0.95 -11.10
C ALA A 140 -9.96 0.12 -10.40
N SER A 141 -9.96 0.09 -9.06
CA SER A 141 -9.00 -0.69 -8.28
C SER A 141 -9.15 -2.19 -8.54
N ARG A 142 -10.38 -2.69 -8.62
CA ARG A 142 -10.67 -4.09 -8.98
C ARG A 142 -10.12 -4.42 -10.37
N ARG A 143 -10.45 -3.60 -11.37
CA ARG A 143 -9.96 -3.76 -12.76
C ARG A 143 -8.44 -3.77 -12.84
N ARG A 144 -7.77 -2.92 -12.05
CA ARG A 144 -6.31 -2.87 -11.93
C ARG A 144 -5.73 -4.16 -11.34
N TYR A 145 -6.25 -4.64 -10.21
CA TYR A 145 -5.77 -5.90 -9.62
C TYR A 145 -6.10 -7.14 -10.47
N ASP A 146 -7.22 -7.14 -11.20
CA ASP A 146 -7.53 -8.19 -12.18
C ASP A 146 -6.56 -8.16 -13.37
N HIS A 147 -6.10 -6.97 -13.77
CA HIS A 147 -5.03 -6.85 -14.76
C HIS A 147 -3.72 -7.43 -14.23
N ILE A 148 -3.28 -7.04 -13.02
CA ILE A 148 -2.08 -7.60 -12.39
C ILE A 148 -2.15 -9.13 -12.28
N ALA A 149 -3.29 -9.67 -11.84
CA ALA A 149 -3.53 -11.11 -11.76
C ALA A 149 -3.31 -11.80 -13.11
N ARG A 150 -3.90 -11.25 -14.19
CA ARG A 150 -3.74 -11.78 -15.55
C ARG A 150 -2.30 -11.68 -16.04
N ARG A 151 -1.60 -10.58 -15.78
CA ARG A 151 -0.19 -10.44 -16.17
C ARG A 151 0.69 -11.50 -15.53
N ILE A 152 0.48 -11.78 -14.24
CA ILE A 152 1.20 -12.85 -13.54
C ILE A 152 0.81 -14.21 -14.12
N ASP A 153 -0.47 -14.45 -14.36
CA ASP A 153 -0.95 -15.71 -14.93
C ASP A 153 -0.36 -16.00 -16.33
N GLU A 154 -0.28 -14.97 -17.16
CA GLU A 154 0.25 -15.03 -18.53
C GLU A 154 1.77 -15.21 -18.57
N THR A 155 2.50 -14.66 -17.59
CA THR A 155 3.97 -14.61 -17.65
C THR A 155 4.63 -15.71 -16.83
N LEU A 156 4.13 -15.99 -15.62
CA LEU A 156 4.67 -17.02 -14.74
C LEU A 156 4.25 -18.41 -15.25
N LYS A 157 5.19 -19.19 -15.77
CA LYS A 157 4.96 -20.53 -16.32
C LYS A 157 5.11 -21.62 -15.27
N SER A 158 4.67 -22.83 -15.62
CA SER A 158 4.72 -23.99 -14.74
C SER A 158 6.13 -24.21 -14.18
N GLN A 159 6.19 -24.53 -12.89
CA GLN A 159 7.43 -24.74 -12.12
C GLN A 159 8.31 -23.50 -11.90
N GLU A 160 7.98 -22.34 -12.47
CA GLU A 160 8.74 -21.12 -12.25
C GLU A 160 8.43 -20.50 -10.88
N LEU A 161 9.38 -19.68 -10.44
CA LEU A 161 9.30 -18.87 -9.24
C LEU A 161 9.26 -17.39 -9.64
N GLY A 162 8.25 -16.67 -9.18
CA GLY A 162 8.16 -15.22 -9.28
C GLY A 162 8.37 -14.53 -7.93
N ILE A 163 8.79 -13.27 -7.96
CA ILE A 163 8.76 -12.36 -6.82
C ILE A 163 7.77 -11.24 -7.14
N LEU A 164 6.77 -11.03 -6.29
CA LEU A 164 5.81 -9.94 -6.42
C LEU A 164 5.97 -8.95 -5.27
N LEU A 165 6.30 -7.70 -5.60
CA LEU A 165 6.26 -6.57 -4.70
C LEU A 165 4.94 -5.84 -4.89
N ILE A 166 4.08 -5.84 -3.88
CA ILE A 166 2.72 -5.30 -3.98
C ILE A 166 2.24 -4.76 -2.62
N GLY A 167 1.35 -3.76 -2.64
CA GLY A 167 0.74 -3.19 -1.44
C GLY A 167 0.00 -4.25 -0.62
N GLU A 168 -0.02 -4.11 0.70
CA GLU A 168 -0.59 -5.11 1.62
C GLU A 168 -2.11 -5.27 1.51
N ASP A 169 -2.78 -4.23 1.04
CA ASP A 169 -4.23 -4.17 0.79
C ASP A 169 -4.61 -4.57 -0.64
N HIS A 170 -3.68 -5.22 -1.37
CA HIS A 170 -3.95 -5.72 -2.70
C HIS A 170 -5.15 -6.66 -2.73
N ARG A 171 -5.92 -6.61 -3.82
CA ARG A 171 -7.09 -7.50 -4.02
C ARG A 171 -6.87 -8.59 -5.07
N VAL A 172 -5.64 -8.74 -5.54
CA VAL A 172 -5.23 -9.75 -6.53
C VAL A 172 -5.69 -11.13 -6.09
N GLN A 173 -6.45 -11.79 -6.95
CA GLN A 173 -6.83 -13.20 -6.80
C GLN A 173 -5.93 -14.04 -7.69
N PHE A 174 -5.03 -14.82 -7.07
CA PHE A 174 -4.14 -15.69 -7.82
C PHE A 174 -4.85 -16.96 -8.26
N PRO A 175 -4.53 -17.51 -9.45
CA PRO A 175 -4.94 -18.84 -9.86
C PRO A 175 -4.60 -19.90 -8.80
N SER A 176 -5.45 -20.93 -8.67
CA SER A 176 -5.33 -21.95 -7.62
C SER A 176 -4.08 -22.82 -7.72
N ASP A 177 -3.41 -22.83 -8.88
CA ASP A 177 -2.16 -23.54 -9.13
C ASP A 177 -0.90 -22.71 -8.77
N ILE A 178 -1.07 -21.45 -8.34
CA ILE A 178 0.01 -20.61 -7.80
C ILE A 178 0.11 -20.82 -6.28
N GLN A 179 1.24 -21.36 -5.82
CA GLN A 179 1.60 -21.39 -4.41
C GLN A 179 2.21 -20.05 -3.99
N VAL A 180 1.55 -19.34 -3.09
CA VAL A 180 2.00 -18.03 -2.58
C VAL A 180 2.75 -18.21 -1.26
N PHE A 181 3.96 -17.64 -1.19
CA PHE A 181 4.80 -17.59 0.00
C PHE A 181 4.95 -16.14 0.45
N TYR A 182 4.36 -15.78 1.58
CA TYR A 182 4.48 -14.43 2.13
C TYR A 182 5.88 -14.19 2.70
N VAL A 183 6.49 -13.07 2.33
CA VAL A 183 7.77 -12.58 2.83
C VAL A 183 7.49 -11.40 3.76
N ALA A 184 7.15 -11.70 5.00
CA ALA A 184 6.82 -10.73 6.04
C ALA A 184 7.88 -10.76 7.14
N PRO A 185 8.98 -9.98 7.01
CA PRO A 185 10.02 -9.94 8.03
C PRO A 185 9.59 -9.19 9.30
N PRO A 186 10.19 -9.45 10.47
CA PRO A 186 9.86 -8.75 11.72
C PRO A 186 9.91 -7.23 11.63
N ALA A 187 10.80 -6.68 10.80
CA ALA A 187 10.88 -5.24 10.54
C ALA A 187 9.60 -4.65 9.93
N LEU A 188 8.76 -5.44 9.28
CA LEU A 188 7.45 -5.00 8.78
C LEU A 188 6.55 -4.55 9.93
N ASP A 189 6.44 -5.37 10.97
CA ASP A 189 5.65 -5.05 12.18
C ASP A 189 6.18 -3.79 12.88
N GLU A 190 7.51 -3.61 12.87
CA GLU A 190 8.14 -2.40 13.42
C GLU A 190 7.77 -1.15 12.62
N VAL A 191 7.79 -1.22 11.29
CA VAL A 191 7.35 -0.11 10.42
C VAL A 191 5.88 0.22 10.68
N HIS A 192 5.01 -0.79 10.75
CA HIS A 192 3.59 -0.57 11.03
C HIS A 192 3.36 0.05 12.39
N ARG A 193 4.06 -0.43 13.43
CA ARG A 193 3.97 0.12 14.79
C ARG A 193 4.38 1.59 14.78
N TRP A 194 5.53 1.90 14.18
CA TRP A 194 6.03 3.27 14.08
C TRP A 194 5.04 4.19 13.35
N LEU A 195 4.44 3.73 12.25
CA LEU A 195 3.43 4.50 11.50
C LEU A 195 2.14 4.72 12.31
N ARG A 196 1.69 3.72 13.07
CA ARG A 196 0.52 3.85 13.95
C ARG A 196 0.78 4.83 15.09
N ASP A 197 1.93 4.74 15.74
CA ASP A 197 2.29 5.61 16.87
C ASP A 197 2.36 7.08 16.40
N ARG A 198 2.97 7.35 15.24
CA ARG A 198 3.03 8.70 14.67
C ARG A 198 1.66 9.27 14.30
N ARG A 199 0.74 8.45 13.78
CA ARG A 199 -0.64 8.90 13.52
C ARG A 199 -1.37 9.27 14.81
N ALA A 200 -1.18 8.48 15.87
CA ALA A 200 -1.78 8.76 17.17
C ALA A 200 -1.21 10.05 17.80
N GLU A 201 0.10 10.28 17.68
CA GLU A 201 0.76 11.51 18.13
C GLU A 201 0.23 12.75 17.38
N ALA A 202 0.10 12.65 16.05
CA ALA A 202 -0.42 13.74 15.22
C ALA A 202 -1.88 14.09 15.58
N ALA A 203 -2.73 13.07 15.78
CA ALA A 203 -4.12 13.26 16.19
C ALA A 203 -4.23 13.98 17.56
N ARG A 204 -3.46 13.52 18.55
CA ARG A 204 -3.43 14.16 19.89
C ARG A 204 -2.93 15.61 19.84
N ALA A 205 -1.93 15.88 19.00
CA ALA A 205 -1.41 17.24 18.82
C ALA A 205 -2.43 18.16 18.15
N GLN A 206 -3.20 17.65 17.19
CA GLN A 206 -4.29 18.39 16.55
C GLN A 206 -5.42 18.70 17.53
N GLU A 207 -5.90 17.71 18.29
CA GLU A 207 -6.92 17.90 19.33
C GLU A 207 -6.48 18.95 20.37
N SER A 208 -5.21 18.91 20.78
CA SER A 208 -4.66 19.88 21.74
C SER A 208 -4.63 21.30 21.17
N ARG A 209 -4.33 21.47 19.88
CA ARG A 209 -4.34 22.77 19.19
C ARG A 209 -5.75 23.33 19.04
N GLU A 210 -6.73 22.49 18.68
CA GLU A 210 -8.13 22.88 18.57
C GLU A 210 -8.72 23.30 19.93
N GLN A 211 -8.34 22.60 21.01
CA GLN A 211 -8.73 22.97 22.38
C GLN A 211 -8.08 24.28 22.86
N GLN A 212 -6.82 24.55 22.49
CA GLN A 212 -6.18 25.83 22.80
C GLN A 212 -6.76 27.00 21.99
N ALA A 213 -7.07 26.79 20.71
CA ALA A 213 -7.71 27.80 19.86
C ALA A 213 -9.11 28.17 20.38
N SER A 214 -9.94 27.19 20.73
CA SER A 214 -11.28 27.43 21.29
C SER A 214 -11.28 28.09 22.68
N ARG A 215 -10.23 27.90 23.49
CA ARG A 215 -10.05 28.63 24.76
C ARG A 215 -9.61 30.08 24.57
N GLY A 216 -8.72 30.36 23.59
CA GLY A 216 -8.26 31.72 23.31
C GLY A 216 -9.37 32.65 22.80
N ASP A 217 -10.34 32.11 22.07
CA ASP A 217 -11.51 32.87 21.60
C ASP A 217 -12.54 33.13 22.72
N ALA A 218 -12.55 32.31 23.78
CA ALA A 218 -13.44 32.50 24.93
C ALA A 218 -12.93 33.55 25.94
N GLU A 219 -11.62 33.76 26.04
CA GLU A 219 -11.00 34.74 26.95
C GLU A 219 -10.94 36.18 26.37
N THR A 220 -11.27 36.38 25.09
CA THR A 220 -11.24 37.69 24.41
C THR A 220 -12.61 38.37 24.26
N MET A 221 -13.69 37.77 24.78
CA MET A 221 -14.98 38.47 24.87
C MET A 221 -14.91 39.58 25.95
N PRO A 222 -15.13 40.86 25.60
CA PRO A 222 -15.18 41.92 26.59
C PRO A 222 -16.37 41.69 27.54
N PRO A 223 -16.26 42.07 28.83
CA PRO A 223 -17.37 41.95 29.76
C PRO A 223 -18.57 42.73 29.20
N GLN A 224 -19.72 42.05 29.13
CA GLN A 224 -20.97 42.70 28.75
C GLN A 224 -21.29 43.76 29.79
N ASP A 225 -21.21 45.01 29.35
CA ASP A 225 -21.55 46.19 30.13
C ASP A 225 -23.04 46.14 30.47
N GLN A 226 -23.37 45.86 31.74
CA GLN A 226 -24.73 45.98 32.26
C GLN A 226 -24.98 47.45 32.61
N GLY A 227 -25.22 48.27 31.59
CA GLY A 227 -25.47 49.71 31.71
C GLY A 227 -26.92 50.10 31.46
N GLU A 228 -27.64 50.33 32.55
CA GLU A 228 -28.81 51.22 32.78
C GLU A 228 -30.00 51.26 31.80
N GLN A 229 -31.15 50.80 32.30
CA GLN A 229 -32.49 51.19 31.83
C GLN A 229 -32.71 52.69 32.09
N PRO A 230 -33.16 53.49 31.10
CA PRO A 230 -33.64 54.83 31.37
C PRO A 230 -35.06 54.78 31.96
N ASP A 231 -35.20 55.46 33.09
CA ASP A 231 -36.44 55.67 33.82
C ASP A 231 -37.43 56.51 33.00
N LEU A 232 -38.66 56.01 32.85
CA LEU A 232 -39.77 56.72 32.22
C LEU A 232 -40.44 57.62 33.26
N ALA A 233 -40.16 58.92 33.23
CA ALA A 233 -40.96 59.93 33.93
C ALA A 233 -41.36 61.05 32.97
N GLY A 234 -42.66 61.33 32.93
CA GLY A 234 -43.32 62.07 31.85
C GLY A 234 -43.34 63.60 31.98
N ALA A 235 -43.74 64.23 30.88
CA ALA A 235 -44.70 65.34 30.77
C ALA A 235 -45.00 65.56 29.28
#